data_AF-A0A9P5XWL1-F1
#
_entry.id   AF-A0A9P5XWL1-F1
#
_cell.length_a   1.000
_cell.length_b   1.000
_cell.length_c   1.000
_cell.angle_alpha   90.00
_cell.angle_beta   90.00
_cell.angle_gamma   90.00
#
_symmetry.space_group_name_H-M   'P 1'
#
loop_
_entity.id
_entity.type
_entity.pdbx_description
1 polymer ?
#
loop_
_entity_poly.entity_id
_entity_poly.type
_entity_poly.pdbx_seq_one_letter_code
_entity_poly.pdbx_strand_id
1 'polypeptide(L)'
;MGIITSRAGGKLKVRMRKRTNMPAGSKYRDAKYDHAFAVKIMSDDEDQVDDEGNKTGLYISYAPLYRSKELIDLFAAVDATNDPEATSKYVARIKGPIRDDPPKISNKISNKVRRWMVDEDWLEKEENLKYDTERRIIDSGKAWGDDEDPETLIAIREKVKVEKKAIQEGNKRKARSEIKKSRKKTKGASKGKGKAQAVNVGGSDDSQAESD
;
A
#
# COMPACT_ATOMS: atom_id res chain seq x y z
N MET A 1 10.71 -9.30 26.13
CA MET A 1 11.13 -8.52 24.94
C MET A 1 10.20 -7.33 24.79
N GLY A 2 10.69 -6.12 25.01
CA GLY A 2 9.87 -4.92 24.82
C GLY A 2 9.51 -4.76 23.35
N ILE A 3 8.23 -4.59 23.04
CA ILE A 3 7.79 -4.22 21.69
C ILE A 3 8.42 -2.86 21.39
N ILE A 4 9.42 -2.82 20.51
CA ILE A 4 9.99 -1.57 20.01
C ILE A 4 8.90 -0.91 19.17
N THR A 5 8.12 -0.03 19.78
CA THR A 5 7.22 0.85 19.03
C THR A 5 8.07 1.85 18.27
N SER A 6 7.89 1.93 16.95
CA SER A 6 8.52 2.96 16.13
C SER A 6 8.18 4.36 16.66
N ARG A 7 9.07 5.34 16.45
CA ARG A 7 8.86 6.75 16.87
C ARG A 7 7.50 7.29 16.41
N ALA A 8 7.15 7.00 15.16
CA ALA A 8 5.86 7.32 14.56
C ALA A 8 4.68 6.64 15.28
N GLY A 9 4.85 5.39 15.71
CA GLY A 9 3.84 4.67 16.50
C GLY A 9 3.62 5.31 17.88
N GLY A 10 4.69 5.72 18.56
CA GLY A 10 4.59 6.46 19.83
C GLY A 10 3.87 7.81 19.66
N LYS A 11 4.23 8.56 18.62
CA LYS A 11 3.59 9.84 18.25
C LYS A 11 2.10 9.68 17.96
N LEU A 12 1.74 8.66 17.18
CA LEU A 12 0.35 8.34 16.88
C LEU A 12 -0.47 8.07 18.14
N LYS A 13 0.06 7.23 19.05
CA LYS A 13 -0.65 6.92 20.32
C LYS A 13 -0.93 8.17 21.14
N VAL A 14 0.05 9.05 21.30
CA VAL A 14 -0.12 10.33 22.00
C VAL A 14 -1.18 11.18 21.33
N ARG A 15 -1.13 11.34 20.01
CA ARG A 15 -2.12 12.12 19.26
C ARG A 15 -3.53 11.55 19.40
N MET A 16 -3.69 10.22 19.40
CA MET A 16 -5.00 9.60 19.60
C MET A 16 -5.57 9.85 20.99
N ARG A 17 -4.74 9.79 22.04
CA ARG A 17 -5.18 10.15 23.41
C ARG A 17 -5.57 11.61 23.50
N LYS A 18 -4.72 12.50 22.99
CA LYS A 18 -4.99 13.95 22.95
C LYS A 18 -6.27 14.26 22.20
N ARG A 19 -6.49 13.66 21.02
CA ARG A 19 -7.72 13.80 20.23
C ARG A 19 -8.96 13.33 21.01
N THR A 20 -8.86 12.20 21.71
CA THR A 20 -9.96 11.69 22.54
C THR A 20 -10.29 12.64 23.69
N ASN A 21 -9.27 13.32 24.22
CA ASN A 21 -9.39 14.31 25.29
C ASN A 21 -9.84 15.71 24.80
N MET A 22 -10.00 15.93 23.49
CA MET A 22 -10.51 17.20 22.98
C MET A 22 -11.98 17.43 23.40
N PRO A 23 -12.45 18.69 23.47
CA PRO A 23 -13.85 18.99 23.73
C PRO A 23 -14.78 18.23 22.77
N ALA A 24 -15.91 17.73 23.28
CA ALA A 24 -16.83 16.89 22.50
C ALA A 24 -17.35 17.57 21.22
N GLY A 25 -17.49 18.89 21.22
CA GLY A 25 -17.89 19.69 20.05
C GLY A 25 -16.75 20.01 19.07
N SER A 26 -15.53 19.53 19.29
CA SER A 26 -14.43 19.78 18.36
C SER A 26 -14.65 19.03 17.06
N LYS A 27 -14.61 19.75 15.92
CA LYS A 27 -14.68 19.13 14.59
C LYS A 27 -13.65 18.03 14.38
N TYR A 28 -12.49 18.15 15.01
CA TYR A 28 -11.38 17.19 14.86
C TYR A 28 -11.60 15.85 15.58
N ARG A 29 -12.68 15.71 16.36
CA ARG A 29 -13.13 14.42 16.89
C ARG A 29 -13.99 13.63 15.91
N ASP A 30 -14.47 14.25 14.84
CA ASP A 30 -15.27 13.59 13.81
C ASP A 30 -14.49 12.43 13.15
N ALA A 31 -15.17 11.30 12.94
CA ALA A 31 -14.63 10.10 12.31
C ALA A 31 -14.06 10.37 10.91
N LYS A 32 -14.53 11.41 10.21
CA LYS A 32 -13.99 11.80 8.88
C LYS A 32 -12.48 12.09 8.89
N TYR A 33 -11.92 12.44 10.06
CA TYR A 33 -10.48 12.68 10.24
C TYR A 33 -9.69 11.44 10.67
N ASP A 34 -10.32 10.29 10.90
CA ASP A 34 -9.66 9.07 11.43
C ASP A 34 -8.47 8.64 10.58
N HIS A 35 -8.57 8.78 9.25
CA HIS A 35 -7.50 8.41 8.33
C HIS A 35 -6.19 9.21 8.54
N ALA A 36 -6.25 10.41 9.12
CA ALA A 36 -5.04 11.18 9.43
C ALA A 36 -4.20 10.50 10.54
N PHE A 37 -4.82 9.62 11.32
CA PHE A 37 -4.22 8.95 12.46
C PHE A 37 -3.73 7.54 12.09
N ALA A 38 -2.95 7.47 11.02
CA ALA A 38 -2.21 6.28 10.62
C ALA A 38 -0.69 6.49 10.73
N VAL A 39 0.04 5.44 11.10
CA VAL A 39 1.49 5.52 11.36
C VAL A 39 2.26 6.07 10.15
N LYS A 40 1.85 5.71 8.92
CA LYS A 40 2.51 6.19 7.69
C LYS A 40 2.24 7.66 7.38
N ILE A 41 1.16 8.23 7.91
CA ILE A 41 0.77 9.63 7.69
C ILE A 41 1.48 10.56 8.68
N MET A 42 1.92 10.02 9.82
CA MET A 42 2.76 10.73 10.77
C MET A 42 4.08 11.17 10.11
N SER A 43 4.56 12.36 10.47
CA SER A 43 5.86 12.83 9.99
C SER A 43 6.98 11.93 10.51
N ASP A 44 8.06 11.84 9.76
CA ASP A 44 9.27 11.21 10.25
C ASP A 44 9.94 12.14 11.27
N ASP A 45 10.53 11.51 12.29
CA ASP A 45 11.18 12.18 13.42
C ASP A 45 12.66 11.73 13.46
N GLU A 46 13.58 12.69 13.37
CA GLU A 46 15.03 12.44 13.46
C GLU A 46 15.56 12.83 14.83
N ASP A 47 16.71 12.26 15.23
CA ASP A 47 17.38 12.68 16.46
C ASP A 47 17.90 14.11 16.26
N GLN A 48 17.61 15.01 17.21
CA GLN A 48 18.32 16.28 17.25
C GLN A 48 19.74 16.04 17.73
N VAL A 49 20.70 16.59 17.00
CA VAL A 49 22.12 16.63 17.38
C VAL A 49 22.54 18.07 17.67
N ASP A 50 23.50 18.24 18.58
CA ASP A 50 24.20 19.51 18.78
C ASP A 50 25.33 19.71 17.76
N ASP A 51 26.03 20.84 17.85
CA ASP A 51 27.13 21.20 16.93
C ASP A 51 28.31 20.21 16.98
N GLU A 52 28.43 19.45 18.07
CA GLU A 52 29.45 18.41 18.26
C GLU A 52 28.98 17.03 17.75
N GLY A 53 27.73 16.92 17.29
CA GLY A 53 27.12 15.70 16.78
C GLY A 53 26.53 14.79 17.87
N ASN A 54 26.45 15.25 19.12
CA ASN A 54 25.86 14.49 20.22
C ASN A 54 24.34 14.65 20.22
N LYS A 55 23.62 13.58 20.60
CA LYS A 55 22.16 13.62 20.68
C LYS A 55 21.71 14.47 21.87
N THR A 56 20.86 15.45 21.63
CA THR A 56 20.32 16.34 22.68
C THR A 56 19.21 15.68 23.52
N GLY A 57 18.75 14.49 23.11
CA GLY A 57 17.60 13.82 23.71
C GLY A 57 16.25 14.34 23.21
N LEU A 58 16.23 15.22 22.21
CA LEU A 58 15.02 15.68 21.53
C LEU A 58 14.89 15.07 20.13
N TYR A 59 13.68 15.09 19.57
CA TYR A 59 13.45 14.74 18.16
C TYR A 59 13.05 15.96 17.33
N ILE A 60 13.48 15.99 16.07
CA ILE A 60 13.05 16.97 15.07
C ILE A 60 11.98 16.33 14.19
N SER A 61 10.78 16.93 14.16
CA SER A 61 9.68 16.50 13.30
C SER A 61 9.63 17.30 12.02
N TYR A 62 9.78 16.65 10.86
CA TYR A 62 9.73 17.30 9.55
C TYR A 62 8.36 17.13 8.90
N ALA A 63 7.63 18.24 8.70
CA ALA A 63 6.36 18.18 7.99
C ALA A 63 6.61 18.06 6.48
N PRO A 64 5.95 17.12 5.77
CA PRO A 64 5.98 17.09 4.32
C PRO A 64 5.29 18.32 3.70
N LEU A 65 5.81 18.79 2.57
CA LEU A 65 5.32 19.97 1.86
C LEU A 65 3.91 19.76 1.30
N TYR A 66 3.56 18.55 0.87
CA TYR A 66 2.26 18.26 0.26
C TYR A 66 1.07 18.40 1.21
N ARG A 67 1.28 18.56 2.53
CA ARG A 67 0.16 18.52 3.49
C ARG A 67 -0.74 19.73 3.31
N SER A 68 -2.04 19.46 3.15
CA SER A 68 -3.05 20.52 3.13
C SER A 68 -3.08 21.30 4.43
N LYS A 69 -3.55 22.55 4.34
CA LYS A 69 -3.79 23.39 5.51
C LYS A 69 -4.70 22.72 6.54
N GLU A 70 -5.75 22.04 6.10
CA GLU A 70 -6.70 21.36 7.01
C GLU A 70 -6.02 20.24 7.83
N LEU A 71 -5.11 19.47 7.23
CA LEU A 71 -4.33 18.46 7.94
C LEU A 71 -3.32 19.08 8.92
N ILE A 72 -2.68 20.18 8.52
CA ILE A 72 -1.76 20.92 9.39
C ILE A 72 -2.50 21.44 10.62
N ASP A 73 -3.66 22.09 10.41
CA ASP A 73 -4.49 22.65 11.47
C ASP A 73 -5.04 21.54 12.40
N LEU A 74 -5.45 20.40 11.84
CA LEU A 74 -5.85 19.22 12.62
C LEU A 74 -4.73 18.79 13.58
N PHE A 75 -3.51 18.59 13.09
CA PHE A 75 -2.41 18.18 13.95
C PHE A 75 -2.01 19.25 14.94
N ALA A 76 -2.03 20.53 14.58
CA ALA A 76 -1.75 21.63 15.49
C ALA A 76 -2.76 21.66 16.66
N ALA A 77 -4.06 21.52 16.37
CA ALA A 77 -5.11 21.50 17.39
C ALA A 77 -4.99 20.28 18.33
N VAL A 78 -4.70 19.10 17.78
CA VAL A 78 -4.45 17.90 18.59
C VAL A 78 -3.20 18.05 19.44
N ASP A 79 -2.09 18.53 18.86
CA ASP A 79 -0.82 18.67 19.59
C ASP A 79 -0.91 19.73 20.70
N ALA A 80 -1.74 20.76 20.54
CA ALA A 80 -2.05 21.77 21.57
C ALA A 80 -2.92 21.23 22.73
N THR A 81 -3.62 20.12 22.53
CA THR A 81 -4.44 19.51 23.57
C THR A 81 -3.56 18.81 24.62
N ASN A 82 -3.93 18.92 25.90
CA ASN A 82 -3.21 18.24 26.98
C ASN A 82 -3.35 16.72 26.87
N ASP A 83 -2.25 15.99 27.09
CA ASP A 83 -2.28 14.51 27.11
C ASP A 83 -2.71 14.04 28.51
N PRO A 84 -3.86 13.34 28.64
CA PRO A 84 -4.33 12.85 29.94
C PRO A 84 -3.38 11.81 30.56
N GLU A 85 -2.55 11.15 29.74
CA GLU A 85 -1.58 10.15 30.16
C GLU A 85 -0.15 10.60 29.84
N ALA A 86 0.16 11.88 30.08
CA ALA A 86 1.50 12.39 29.88
C ALA A 86 2.51 11.58 30.70
N THR A 87 3.52 11.04 30.03
CA THR A 87 4.61 10.30 30.69
C THR A 87 5.91 11.08 30.57
N SER A 88 6.73 11.10 31.61
CA SER A 88 8.09 11.66 31.57
C SER A 88 9.01 10.95 30.56
N LYS A 89 8.63 9.74 30.13
CA LYS A 89 9.34 8.96 29.11
C LYS A 89 9.07 9.43 27.68
N TYR A 90 8.08 10.31 27.46
CA TYR A 90 7.80 10.82 26.13
C TYR A 90 8.85 11.86 25.75
N VAL A 91 9.68 11.51 24.76
CA VAL A 91 10.70 12.41 24.22
C VAL A 91 10.02 13.62 23.56
N ALA A 92 10.42 14.81 23.98
CA ALA A 92 9.92 16.06 23.40
C ALA A 92 10.35 16.19 21.93
N ARG A 93 9.49 16.83 21.14
CA ARG A 93 9.67 16.97 19.70
C ARG A 93 9.61 18.44 19.33
N ILE A 94 10.59 18.91 18.58
CA ILE A 94 10.60 20.26 18.02
C ILE A 94 10.18 20.22 16.55
N LYS A 95 9.56 21.30 16.10
CA LYS A 95 9.16 21.44 14.70
C LYS A 95 10.42 21.74 13.87
N GLY A 96 10.71 20.86 12.91
CA GLY A 96 11.74 21.06 11.91
C GLY A 96 11.25 21.85 10.69
N PRO A 97 12.14 22.13 9.73
CA PRO A 97 11.76 22.69 8.44
C PRO A 97 10.80 21.76 7.68
N ILE A 98 10.05 22.34 6.76
CA ILE A 98 9.20 21.58 5.83
C ILE A 98 10.11 20.88 4.82
N ARG A 99 9.82 19.62 4.50
CA ARG A 99 10.55 18.82 3.50
C ARG A 99 9.68 18.51 2.31
N ASP A 100 10.26 18.52 1.12
CA ASP A 100 9.59 18.10 -0.12
C ASP A 100 9.58 16.58 -0.28
N ASP A 101 9.06 15.89 0.74
CA ASP A 101 8.91 14.43 0.73
C ASP A 101 7.55 14.05 0.15
N PRO A 102 7.47 13.22 -0.90
CA PRO A 102 6.19 12.86 -1.50
C PRO A 102 5.36 11.91 -0.61
N PRO A 103 4.04 11.83 -0.83
CA PRO A 103 3.17 10.87 -0.14
C PRO A 103 3.69 9.43 -0.22
N LYS A 104 3.81 8.74 0.93
CA LYS A 104 4.42 7.39 1.00
C LYS A 104 3.57 6.35 0.24
N ILE A 105 4.25 5.42 -0.45
CA ILE A 105 3.56 4.31 -1.12
C ILE A 105 3.03 3.31 -0.08
N SER A 106 1.79 2.85 -0.28
CA SER A 106 1.18 1.80 0.54
C SER A 106 0.21 0.93 -0.25
N ASN A 107 0.20 -0.37 0.04
CA ASN A 107 -0.84 -1.27 -0.45
C ASN A 107 -2.09 -1.24 0.44
N LYS A 108 -1.96 -0.87 1.73
CA LYS A 108 -3.08 -0.79 2.68
C LYS A 108 -3.74 0.59 2.59
N ILE A 109 -5.05 0.61 2.37
CA ILE A 109 -5.89 1.83 2.26
C ILE A 109 -5.69 2.75 3.46
N SER A 110 -5.75 2.20 4.67
CA SER A 110 -5.60 2.96 5.92
C SER A 110 -4.28 3.73 6.05
N ASN A 111 -3.28 3.38 5.24
CA ASN A 111 -1.95 3.99 5.25
C ASN A 111 -1.70 4.86 4.00
N LYS A 112 -2.68 5.01 3.12
CA LYS A 112 -2.61 5.91 1.97
C LYS A 112 -3.11 7.29 2.37
N VAL A 113 -2.60 8.31 1.71
CA VAL A 113 -3.02 9.70 1.94
C VAL A 113 -4.38 9.92 1.27
N ARG A 114 -5.29 10.62 1.93
CA ARG A 114 -6.60 11.01 1.37
C ARG A 114 -6.46 12.32 0.59
N ARG A 115 -7.29 12.56 -0.43
CA ARG A 115 -7.24 13.81 -1.23
C ARG A 115 -7.28 15.06 -0.35
N TRP A 116 -8.18 15.13 0.65
CA TRP A 116 -8.27 16.28 1.57
C TRP A 116 -6.99 16.56 2.39
N MET A 117 -6.11 15.56 2.54
CA MET A 117 -4.84 15.70 3.26
C MET A 117 -3.74 16.32 2.40
N VAL A 118 -3.96 16.42 1.10
CA VAL A 118 -2.99 16.93 0.12
C VAL A 118 -3.39 18.36 -0.25
N ASP A 119 -2.41 19.24 -0.30
CA ASP A 119 -2.55 20.59 -0.82
C ASP A 119 -2.81 20.52 -2.33
N GLU A 120 -3.91 21.12 -2.79
CA GLU A 120 -4.32 21.11 -4.18
C GLU A 120 -3.30 21.84 -5.07
N ASP A 121 -2.80 23.01 -4.63
CA ASP A 121 -1.79 23.78 -5.36
C ASP A 121 -0.47 23.01 -5.47
N TRP A 122 -0.13 22.19 -4.47
CA TRP A 122 1.04 21.32 -4.58
C TRP A 122 0.82 20.21 -5.60
N LEU A 123 -0.39 19.63 -5.66
CA LEU A 123 -0.69 18.50 -6.53
C LEU A 123 -0.87 18.91 -8.00
N GLU A 124 -1.37 20.11 -8.26
CA GLU A 124 -1.58 20.65 -9.62
C GLU A 124 -0.28 20.91 -10.39
N LYS A 125 0.86 21.03 -9.69
CA LYS A 125 2.17 21.18 -10.34
C LYS A 125 2.49 19.95 -11.18
N GLU A 126 2.92 20.16 -12.42
CA GLU A 126 3.25 19.07 -13.37
C GLU A 126 4.23 18.05 -12.79
N GLU A 127 5.22 18.51 -12.01
CA GLU A 127 6.22 17.67 -11.36
C GLU A 127 5.65 16.72 -10.29
N ASN A 128 4.49 17.05 -9.73
CA ASN A 128 3.83 16.35 -8.62
C ASN A 128 2.66 15.48 -9.05
N LEU A 129 2.10 15.68 -10.25
CA LEU A 129 1.05 14.82 -10.83
C LEU A 129 1.44 13.34 -10.84
N LYS A 130 2.73 13.02 -10.97
CA LYS A 130 3.25 11.63 -10.87
C LYS A 130 2.97 10.95 -9.52
N TYR A 131 2.66 11.72 -8.48
CA TYR A 131 2.29 11.22 -7.17
C TYR A 131 0.80 10.97 -7.01
N ASP A 132 -0.04 11.52 -7.91
CA ASP A 132 -1.48 11.25 -7.95
C ASP A 132 -1.78 9.86 -8.51
N THR A 133 -1.48 8.87 -7.70
CA THR A 133 -1.68 7.46 -8.04
C THR A 133 -2.41 6.78 -6.90
N GLU A 134 -3.28 5.82 -7.22
CA GLU A 134 -4.06 5.07 -6.22
C GLU A 134 -3.18 4.37 -5.17
N ARG A 135 -1.88 4.18 -5.42
CA ARG A 135 -0.92 3.59 -4.47
C ARG A 135 -0.40 4.59 -3.41
N ARG A 136 -0.62 5.88 -3.60
CA ARG A 136 -0.15 6.98 -2.74
C ARG A 136 -1.32 7.81 -2.21
N ILE A 137 -2.13 8.33 -3.13
CA ILE A 137 -3.26 9.21 -2.86
C ILE A 137 -4.54 8.49 -3.30
N ILE A 138 -5.58 8.59 -2.48
CA ILE A 138 -6.91 8.05 -2.76
C ILE A 138 -7.95 9.10 -2.38
N ASP A 139 -9.16 8.92 -2.90
CA ASP A 139 -10.27 9.81 -2.60
C ASP A 139 -10.59 9.83 -1.09
N SER A 140 -11.26 10.89 -0.66
CA SER A 140 -11.53 11.19 0.74
C SER A 140 -12.70 10.36 1.30
N GLY A 141 -13.61 9.94 0.42
CA GLY A 141 -14.81 9.19 0.74
C GLY A 141 -16.01 10.08 1.09
N LYS A 142 -17.17 9.44 1.30
CA LYS A 142 -18.47 10.11 1.51
C LYS A 142 -18.51 11.16 2.61
N ALA A 143 -17.75 10.96 3.68
CA ALA A 143 -17.69 11.92 4.79
C ALA A 143 -17.07 13.28 4.41
N TRP A 144 -16.45 13.36 3.22
CA TRP A 144 -15.87 14.56 2.63
C TRP A 144 -16.61 15.04 1.38
N GLY A 145 -17.77 14.46 1.06
CA GLY A 145 -18.59 14.85 -0.09
C GLY A 145 -18.35 14.02 -1.36
N ASP A 146 -17.51 12.99 -1.32
CA ASP A 146 -17.30 12.09 -2.47
C ASP A 146 -18.48 11.10 -2.63
N ASP A 147 -18.79 10.71 -3.87
CA ASP A 147 -19.94 9.84 -4.17
C ASP A 147 -19.81 8.43 -3.55
N GLU A 148 -18.59 7.91 -3.42
CA GLU A 148 -18.32 6.56 -2.96
C GLU A 148 -17.19 6.49 -1.94
N ASP A 149 -17.27 5.53 -1.02
CA ASP A 149 -16.18 5.28 -0.08
C ASP A 149 -15.13 4.37 -0.74
N PRO A 150 -13.88 4.81 -0.88
CA PRO A 150 -12.78 3.99 -1.41
C PRO A 150 -12.60 2.63 -0.70
N GLU A 151 -13.01 2.48 0.57
CA GLU A 151 -13.04 1.17 1.22
C GLU A 151 -14.06 0.22 0.59
N THR A 152 -15.24 0.73 0.21
CA THR A 152 -16.28 -0.06 -0.46
C THR A 152 -15.87 -0.45 -1.88
N LEU A 153 -15.23 0.46 -2.62
CA LEU A 153 -14.72 0.20 -3.96
C LEU A 153 -13.69 -0.94 -3.98
N ILE A 154 -12.79 -0.96 -3.01
CA ILE A 154 -11.75 -2.00 -2.95
C ILE A 154 -12.35 -3.34 -2.49
N ALA A 155 -13.30 -3.34 -1.55
CA ALA A 155 -14.00 -4.55 -1.16
C ALA A 155 -14.76 -5.18 -2.34
N ILE A 156 -15.39 -4.35 -3.20
CA ILE A 156 -16.02 -4.82 -4.44
C ILE A 156 -14.97 -5.41 -5.38
N ARG A 157 -13.85 -4.71 -5.62
CA ARG A 157 -12.75 -5.21 -6.47
C ARG A 157 -12.19 -6.55 -5.97
N GLU A 158 -12.03 -6.72 -4.66
CA GLU A 158 -11.54 -7.97 -4.07
C GLU A 158 -12.54 -9.11 -4.26
N LYS A 159 -13.83 -8.88 -4.03
CA LYS A 159 -14.89 -9.87 -4.30
C LYS A 159 -14.88 -10.31 -5.76
N VAL A 160 -14.83 -9.37 -6.69
CA VAL A 160 -14.76 -9.66 -8.14
C VAL A 160 -13.49 -10.45 -8.48
N LYS A 161 -12.36 -10.16 -7.82
CA LYS A 161 -11.10 -10.88 -8.05
C LYS A 161 -11.16 -12.32 -7.54
N VAL A 162 -11.78 -12.55 -6.38
CA VAL A 162 -12.00 -13.90 -5.83
C VAL A 162 -12.94 -14.69 -6.75
N GLU A 163 -14.03 -14.06 -7.19
CA GLU A 163 -14.99 -14.67 -8.10
C GLU A 163 -14.36 -15.02 -9.46
N LYS A 164 -13.60 -14.09 -10.07
CA LYS A 164 -12.85 -14.37 -11.30
C LYS A 164 -11.88 -15.53 -11.14
N LYS A 165 -11.16 -15.62 -10.02
CA LYS A 165 -10.25 -16.74 -9.74
C LYS A 165 -11.01 -18.07 -9.62
N ALA A 166 -12.15 -18.08 -8.93
CA ALA A 166 -12.99 -19.26 -8.80
C ALA A 166 -13.52 -19.76 -10.16
N ILE A 167 -13.98 -18.83 -11.02
CA ILE A 167 -14.41 -19.16 -12.39
C ILE A 167 -13.25 -19.73 -13.21
N GLN A 168 -12.07 -19.09 -13.15
CA GLN A 168 -10.89 -19.54 -13.89
C GLN A 168 -10.43 -20.94 -13.44
N GLU A 169 -10.49 -21.22 -12.13
CA GLU A 169 -10.15 -22.54 -11.60
C GLU A 169 -11.19 -23.60 -11.99
N GLY A 170 -12.48 -23.27 -11.94
CA GLY A 170 -13.56 -24.12 -12.42
C GLY A 170 -13.39 -24.50 -13.89
N ASN A 171 -13.06 -23.53 -14.75
CA ASN A 171 -12.79 -23.76 -16.18
C ASN A 171 -11.54 -24.63 -16.41
N LYS A 172 -10.46 -24.41 -15.65
CA LYS A 172 -9.26 -25.27 -15.71
C LYS A 172 -9.55 -26.71 -15.30
N ARG A 173 -10.39 -26.93 -14.28
CA ARG A 173 -10.81 -28.27 -13.83
C ARG A 173 -11.65 -28.98 -14.90
N LYS A 174 -12.59 -28.27 -15.53
CA LYS A 174 -13.39 -28.80 -16.66
C LYS A 174 -12.52 -29.20 -17.85
N ALA A 175 -11.61 -28.32 -18.29
CA ALA A 175 -10.68 -28.61 -19.38
C ALA A 175 -9.78 -29.83 -19.09
N ARG A 176 -9.25 -29.96 -17.87
CA ARG A 176 -8.47 -31.15 -17.46
C ARG A 176 -9.30 -32.44 -17.45
N SER A 177 -10.58 -32.36 -17.12
CA SER A 177 -11.47 -33.52 -17.10
C SER A 177 -11.83 -34.03 -18.50
N GLU A 178 -11.97 -33.13 -19.48
CA GLU A 178 -12.22 -33.48 -20.88
C GLU A 178 -10.99 -34.11 -21.55
N ILE A 179 -9.79 -33.59 -21.29
CA ILE A 179 -8.53 -34.18 -21.77
C ILE A 179 -8.32 -35.60 -21.22
N LYS A 180 -8.76 -35.88 -19.99
CA LYS A 180 -8.70 -37.25 -19.42
C LYS A 180 -9.74 -38.19 -20.05
N LYS A 181 -10.93 -37.70 -20.41
CA LYS A 181 -11.97 -38.50 -21.09
C LYS A 181 -11.58 -38.84 -22.53
N SER A 182 -10.95 -37.91 -23.27
CA SER A 182 -10.49 -38.16 -24.64
C SER A 182 -9.36 -39.20 -24.71
N ARG A 183 -8.41 -39.19 -23.75
CA ARG A 183 -7.34 -40.20 -23.64
C ARG A 183 -7.80 -41.61 -23.24
N LYS A 184 -8.97 -41.76 -22.60
CA LYS A 184 -9.52 -43.07 -22.21
C LYS A 184 -10.29 -43.74 -23.35
N LYS A 185 -10.84 -42.96 -24.29
CA LYS A 185 -11.52 -43.49 -25.49
C LYS A 185 -10.57 -44.07 -26.55
N THR A 186 -9.31 -43.61 -26.62
CA THR A 186 -8.34 -44.07 -27.63
C THR A 186 -7.57 -45.35 -27.27
N LYS A 187 -7.65 -45.85 -26.02
CA LYS A 187 -6.97 -47.10 -25.59
C LYS A 187 -7.81 -48.39 -25.76
N GLY A 188 -9.02 -48.31 -26.32
CA GLY A 188 -9.92 -49.47 -26.47
C GLY A 188 -9.92 -50.15 -27.85
N ALA A 189 -9.24 -49.60 -28.87
CA ALA A 189 -9.39 -50.05 -30.25
C ALA A 189 -8.04 -50.31 -30.94
N SER A 190 -7.25 -51.28 -30.49
CA SER A 190 -6.21 -51.89 -31.33
C SER A 190 -5.77 -53.26 -30.79
N LYS A 191 -6.55 -54.30 -31.10
CA LYS A 191 -6.12 -55.70 -30.98
C LYS A 191 -6.38 -56.40 -32.32
N GLY A 192 -5.32 -56.57 -33.12
CA GLY A 192 -5.32 -57.25 -34.42
C GLY A 192 -4.10 -56.82 -35.25
N LYS A 193 -2.95 -57.48 -35.16
CA LYS A 193 -2.52 -58.71 -35.87
C LYS A 193 -1.97 -58.40 -37.29
N GLY A 194 -0.66 -58.60 -37.49
CA GLY A 194 0.01 -58.61 -38.80
C GLY A 194 1.35 -57.86 -38.78
N LYS A 195 2.48 -58.51 -38.48
CA LYS A 195 3.39 -59.30 -39.36
C LYS A 195 4.49 -58.41 -39.98
N ALA A 196 5.72 -58.82 -39.72
CA ALA A 196 6.99 -58.16 -40.03
C ALA A 196 7.31 -58.07 -41.52
N GLN A 197 8.12 -57.07 -41.90
CA GLN A 197 9.25 -57.27 -42.82
C GLN A 197 10.30 -56.17 -42.64
N ALA A 198 11.55 -56.61 -42.49
CA ALA A 198 12.78 -55.82 -42.50
C ALA A 198 13.38 -55.80 -43.91
N VAL A 199 14.07 -54.71 -44.30
CA VAL A 199 15.28 -54.65 -45.17
C VAL A 199 15.88 -53.23 -44.99
N ASN A 200 17.02 -53.06 -44.31
CA ASN A 200 18.42 -52.95 -44.81
C ASN A 200 18.73 -51.61 -45.55
N VAL A 201 19.50 -50.66 -44.97
CA VAL A 201 20.98 -50.48 -44.97
C VAL A 201 21.54 -49.69 -46.17
N GLY A 202 22.36 -48.67 -45.84
CA GLY A 202 23.39 -48.04 -46.68
C GLY A 202 23.00 -46.62 -47.12
N GLY A 203 23.79 -45.56 -46.98
CA GLY A 203 25.17 -45.34 -46.52
C GLY A 203 25.51 -43.85 -46.75
N SER A 204 26.58 -43.37 -46.10
CA SER A 204 27.51 -42.25 -46.41
C SER A 204 27.16 -41.30 -47.59
N ASP A 205 27.41 -39.99 -47.57
CA ASP A 205 28.67 -39.34 -47.18
C ASP A 205 28.52 -37.80 -47.24
N ASP A 206 29.48 -37.12 -46.59
CA ASP A 206 30.04 -35.77 -46.75
C ASP A 206 29.33 -34.68 -47.59
N SER A 207 29.33 -33.45 -47.05
CA SER A 207 30.09 -32.30 -47.61
C SER A 207 29.80 -30.99 -46.87
N GLN A 208 30.89 -30.30 -46.51
CA GLN A 208 31.00 -28.91 -46.07
C GLN A 208 30.41 -27.90 -47.08
N ALA A 209 30.06 -26.70 -46.62
CA ALA A 209 30.57 -25.43 -47.19
C ALA A 209 30.15 -24.21 -46.35
N GLU A 210 31.12 -23.34 -46.09
CA GLU A 210 31.03 -21.98 -45.56
C GLU A 210 30.49 -20.97 -46.61
N SER A 211 30.63 -19.66 -46.30
CA SER A 211 30.30 -18.41 -47.01
C SER A 211 28.87 -17.88 -46.73
N ASP A 212 28.65 -16.64 -46.30
CA ASP A 212 29.46 -15.42 -46.07
C ASP A 212 28.85 -14.63 -44.90
#